data_AF-A0A8B5XH05-F1
#
_entry.id   AF-A0A8B5XH05-F1
#
_cell.length_a   1.000
_cell.length_b   1.000
_cell.length_c   1.000
_cell.angle_alpha   90.00
_cell.angle_beta   90.00
_cell.angle_gamma   90.00
#
_symmetry.space_group_name_H-M   'P 1'
#
loop_
_entity.id
_entity.type
_entity.pdbx_description
1 polymer ?
#
loop_
_entity_poly.entity_id
_entity_poly.type
_entity_poly.pdbx_seq_one_letter_code
_entity_poly.pdbx_strand_id
1 'polypeptide(L)'
;MKLLLRKPLAIALALGLTLSVFAPAVAQEEENFFGNQSFEERWERTDRPVHENQVDRTWMWGPGPMTGTILEEYADSPDGVRQVQYFDKSRMEINDPTADPGDLWQVTNGLLVVEMVEGAIQTGDDEFDWSPDPANIPIAGDVDVIPGVTYAKINELDLRHVGGREEGTLINEAVREDDIVTDTQYDEYGVTAMYHVEGDGVDNTVASPFWGFMNEQGLVYQDGDYVTDDLFLNPFYATGLPITEAYWSTVLVDDFPTDVLWQCFERRCLTYTPDNPDGWQVESGNVGMHYYLWRYGDHGHTTTDIQLGLVAIGDEGQQGYEFGMNDSLVYVDAQMHQQVTPENNVRVALQTLFSYQHPELYNVFEGAPIFVHTVGVSDGVASIWLVGDPGIVGAGDDPRFVEQIFSTAAQFDEVDDVEIYLNGEEFDPGQQ
;
A
#
# COMPACT_ATOMS: atom_id res chain seq x y z
N MET A 1 -95.96 25.10 -22.66
CA MET A 1 -96.21 26.36 -21.94
C MET A 1 -95.08 26.54 -20.93
N LYS A 2 -94.19 27.54 -21.13
CA LYS A 2 -93.11 28.08 -20.24
C LYS A 2 -92.15 27.04 -19.62
N LEU A 3 -91.00 26.75 -20.22
CA LEU A 3 -89.67 27.42 -20.08
C LEU A 3 -89.17 27.57 -18.62
N LEU A 4 -87.88 27.24 -18.42
CA LEU A 4 -86.93 27.49 -17.30
C LEU A 4 -86.34 26.13 -16.83
N LEU A 5 -85.04 25.86 -16.70
CA LEU A 5 -83.79 26.58 -16.93
C LEU A 5 -82.68 25.50 -16.91
N ARG A 6 -81.66 25.59 -17.78
CA ARG A 6 -80.52 24.66 -17.86
C ARG A 6 -79.53 24.85 -16.69
N LYS A 7 -78.93 23.77 -16.17
CA LYS A 7 -77.49 23.69 -15.80
C LYS A 7 -76.99 22.23 -15.87
N PRO A 8 -75.88 21.92 -16.59
CA PRO A 8 -75.24 20.62 -16.55
C PRO A 8 -74.28 20.49 -15.36
N LEU A 9 -74.18 19.28 -14.83
CA LEU A 9 -73.31 18.88 -13.73
C LEU A 9 -71.85 18.95 -14.19
N ALA A 10 -71.03 19.77 -13.53
CA ALA A 10 -69.60 19.89 -13.79
C ALA A 10 -68.85 18.79 -13.04
N ILE A 11 -68.10 17.97 -13.78
CA ILE A 11 -67.10 17.03 -13.25
C ILE A 11 -65.84 17.85 -12.98
N ALA A 12 -65.44 17.96 -11.71
CA ALA A 12 -64.20 18.60 -11.32
C ALA A 12 -63.04 17.62 -11.59
N LEU A 13 -62.24 17.90 -12.62
CA LEU A 13 -60.95 17.26 -12.86
C LEU A 13 -59.90 18.07 -12.08
N ALA A 14 -59.34 17.50 -11.02
CA ALA A 14 -58.24 18.11 -10.28
C ALA A 14 -56.96 18.01 -11.12
N LEU A 15 -56.46 19.15 -11.61
CA LEU A 15 -55.12 19.28 -12.18
C LEU A 15 -54.11 19.27 -11.02
N GLY A 16 -53.40 18.15 -10.84
CA GLY A 16 -52.21 18.12 -9.97
C GLY A 16 -51.05 18.79 -10.68
N LEU A 17 -50.66 19.97 -10.21
CA LEU A 17 -49.38 20.61 -10.58
C LEU A 17 -48.27 19.87 -9.84
N THR A 18 -47.52 19.01 -10.53
CA THR A 18 -46.25 18.48 -10.00
C THR A 18 -45.17 19.53 -10.22
N LEU A 19 -44.79 20.24 -9.15
CA LEU A 19 -43.53 20.98 -9.14
C LEU A 19 -42.39 19.95 -9.11
N SER A 20 -41.71 19.78 -10.23
CA SER A 20 -40.39 19.12 -10.26
C SER A 20 -39.39 20.07 -9.63
N VAL A 21 -39.05 19.83 -8.37
CA VAL A 21 -37.89 20.46 -7.72
C VAL A 21 -36.67 19.79 -8.33
N PHE A 22 -36.00 20.46 -9.26
CA PHE A 22 -34.62 20.11 -9.61
C PHE A 22 -33.76 20.52 -8.42
N ALA A 23 -33.43 19.55 -7.56
CA ALA A 23 -32.28 19.73 -6.67
C ALA A 23 -31.04 19.85 -7.57
N PRO A 24 -30.18 20.87 -7.39
CA PRO A 24 -28.88 20.83 -8.02
C PRO A 24 -28.18 19.58 -7.47
N ALA A 25 -27.74 18.69 -8.38
CA ALA A 25 -26.77 17.68 -8.02
C ALA A 25 -25.54 18.43 -7.52
N VAL A 26 -25.28 18.38 -6.22
CA VAL A 26 -23.97 18.71 -5.69
C VAL A 26 -23.07 17.60 -6.23
N ALA A 27 -22.20 17.95 -7.17
CA ALA A 27 -21.12 17.05 -7.52
C ALA A 27 -20.31 16.84 -6.24
N GLN A 28 -20.31 15.62 -5.74
CA GLN A 28 -19.34 15.18 -4.76
C GLN A 28 -18.00 15.27 -5.50
N GLU A 29 -17.13 16.22 -5.10
CA GLU A 29 -15.74 16.15 -5.54
C GLU A 29 -15.22 14.82 -5.00
N GLU A 30 -14.93 13.86 -5.88
CA GLU A 30 -14.04 12.76 -5.50
C GLU A 30 -12.76 13.46 -5.00
N GLU A 31 -12.39 13.23 -3.74
CA GLU A 31 -11.06 13.61 -3.28
C GLU A 31 -10.08 12.95 -4.24
N ASN A 32 -9.45 13.75 -5.11
CA ASN A 32 -8.42 13.21 -5.98
C ASN A 32 -7.20 12.94 -5.10
N PHE A 33 -7.07 11.68 -4.67
CA PHE A 33 -5.94 11.20 -3.86
C PHE A 33 -4.62 11.30 -4.62
N PHE A 34 -4.65 11.41 -5.95
CA PHE A 34 -3.47 11.69 -6.77
C PHE A 34 -3.23 13.19 -6.84
N GLY A 35 -2.08 13.63 -6.34
CA GLY A 35 -1.73 15.05 -6.41
C GLY A 35 -1.24 15.51 -7.79
N ASN A 36 -1.17 14.60 -8.76
CA ASN A 36 -0.82 14.89 -10.15
C ASN A 36 -1.52 13.92 -11.12
N GLN A 37 -2.11 14.44 -12.20
CA GLN A 37 -2.79 13.62 -13.22
C GLN A 37 -1.85 12.60 -13.89
N SER A 38 -0.59 12.96 -14.14
CA SER A 38 0.39 12.01 -14.69
C SER A 38 0.66 10.86 -13.73
N PHE A 39 0.50 11.03 -12.42
CA PHE A 39 0.63 9.93 -11.46
C PHE A 39 -0.59 9.01 -11.50
N GLU A 40 -1.79 9.60 -11.54
CA GLU A 40 -3.05 8.88 -11.70
C GLU A 40 -3.03 8.01 -12.95
N GLU A 41 -2.69 8.56 -14.12
CA GLU A 41 -2.65 7.82 -15.39
C GLU A 41 -1.69 6.61 -15.37
N ARG A 42 -0.56 6.72 -14.66
CA ARG A 42 0.41 5.61 -14.51
C ARG A 42 -0.10 4.52 -13.57
N TRP A 43 -0.80 4.91 -12.50
CA TRP A 43 -1.44 3.97 -11.59
C TRP A 43 -2.61 3.28 -12.27
N GLU A 44 -3.45 4.04 -12.95
CA GLU A 44 -4.67 3.55 -13.60
C GLU A 44 -4.36 2.46 -14.60
N ARG A 45 -3.28 2.60 -15.39
CA ARG A 45 -2.91 1.60 -16.39
C ARG A 45 -2.93 0.19 -15.82
N THR A 46 -2.26 -0.04 -14.70
CA THR A 46 -2.05 -1.40 -14.19
C THR A 46 -2.89 -1.72 -12.97
N ASP A 47 -3.24 -0.75 -12.13
CA ASP A 47 -3.81 -1.04 -10.82
C ASP A 47 -5.30 -0.73 -10.75
N ARG A 48 -5.83 0.15 -11.61
CA ARG A 48 -7.28 0.33 -11.74
C ARG A 48 -8.03 -0.96 -12.11
N PRO A 49 -7.57 -1.81 -13.05
CA PRO A 49 -8.21 -3.10 -13.32
C PRO A 49 -8.26 -4.03 -12.09
N VAL A 50 -7.23 -4.00 -11.24
CA VAL A 50 -7.18 -4.80 -10.00
C VAL A 50 -8.14 -4.20 -8.97
N HIS A 51 -8.05 -2.89 -8.74
CA HIS A 51 -8.90 -2.12 -7.83
C HIS A 51 -10.40 -2.25 -8.14
N GLU A 52 -10.77 -2.20 -9.42
CA GLU A 52 -12.15 -2.37 -9.87
C GLU A 52 -12.56 -3.84 -10.05
N ASN A 53 -11.75 -4.79 -9.57
CA ASN A 53 -12.00 -6.24 -9.64
C ASN A 53 -12.25 -6.75 -11.07
N GLN A 54 -11.64 -6.13 -12.08
CA GLN A 54 -11.71 -6.56 -13.48
C GLN A 54 -10.70 -7.67 -13.80
N VAL A 55 -9.66 -7.81 -12.98
CA VAL A 55 -8.63 -8.86 -13.08
C VAL A 55 -8.15 -9.23 -11.67
N ASP A 56 -7.78 -10.50 -11.49
CA ASP A 56 -7.18 -11.02 -10.26
C ASP A 56 -5.69 -11.28 -10.50
N ARG A 57 -4.83 -10.38 -10.00
CA ARG A 57 -3.36 -10.44 -10.05
C ARG A 57 -2.75 -9.46 -9.04
N THR A 58 -1.45 -9.57 -8.81
CA THR A 58 -0.70 -8.65 -7.95
C THR A 58 -0.78 -7.18 -8.38
N TRP A 59 -0.46 -6.29 -7.44
CA TRP A 59 -0.39 -4.84 -7.59
C TRP A 59 0.96 -4.39 -8.16
N MET A 60 0.94 -3.39 -9.04
CA MET A 60 2.16 -2.75 -9.53
C MET A 60 2.56 -1.53 -8.70
N TRP A 61 1.62 -0.86 -8.07
CA TRP A 61 1.84 0.32 -7.24
C TRP A 61 1.25 0.11 -5.86
N GLY A 62 0.06 -0.47 -5.79
CA GLY A 62 -0.72 -0.67 -4.58
C GLY A 62 -2.17 -0.19 -4.78
N PRO A 63 -3.02 -0.33 -3.77
CA PRO A 63 -4.44 0.07 -3.84
C PRO A 63 -4.63 1.58 -4.05
N GLY A 64 -3.62 2.40 -3.77
CA GLY A 64 -3.62 3.84 -3.99
C GLY A 64 -2.34 4.49 -3.45
N PRO A 65 -2.22 5.83 -3.54
CA PRO A 65 -1.11 6.54 -2.93
C PRO A 65 -1.20 6.50 -1.39
N MET A 66 -0.07 6.30 -0.72
CA MET A 66 0.06 6.35 0.74
C MET A 66 0.21 7.78 1.28
N THR A 67 0.63 8.72 0.43
CA THR A 67 0.88 10.12 0.79
C THR A 67 0.17 11.04 -0.17
N GLY A 68 -0.05 12.30 0.22
CA GLY A 68 -0.21 13.38 -0.76
C GLY A 68 1.08 13.64 -1.55
N THR A 69 1.08 14.64 -2.42
CA THR A 69 2.32 15.08 -3.08
C THR A 69 3.25 15.78 -2.09
N ILE A 70 4.50 15.35 -2.09
CA ILE A 70 5.58 15.91 -1.29
C ILE A 70 6.56 16.62 -2.23
N LEU A 71 7.15 17.72 -1.76
CA LEU A 71 8.25 18.39 -2.45
C LEU A 71 9.56 17.98 -1.78
N GLU A 72 10.45 17.37 -2.55
CA GLU A 72 11.81 17.00 -2.11
C GLU A 72 12.82 17.92 -2.78
N GLU A 73 13.92 18.27 -2.09
CA GLU A 73 15.04 18.98 -2.71
C GLU A 73 15.61 18.18 -3.88
N TYR A 74 15.76 18.85 -5.02
CA TYR A 74 16.36 18.29 -6.23
C TYR A 74 17.03 19.39 -7.04
N ALA A 75 18.36 19.48 -6.99
CA ALA A 75 19.14 20.61 -7.46
C ALA A 75 18.93 20.92 -8.96
N ASP A 76 18.74 19.90 -9.79
CA ASP A 76 18.58 20.02 -11.24
C ASP A 76 17.13 20.30 -11.67
N SER A 77 16.17 20.25 -10.75
CA SER A 77 14.81 20.69 -11.04
C SER A 77 14.76 22.23 -11.21
N PRO A 78 13.94 22.78 -12.13
CA PRO A 78 13.82 24.23 -12.34
C PRO A 78 13.61 25.08 -11.09
N ASP A 79 12.88 24.55 -10.10
CA ASP A 79 12.60 25.22 -8.83
C ASP A 79 13.44 24.68 -7.65
N GLY A 80 14.43 23.83 -7.94
CA GLY A 80 15.27 23.17 -6.95
C GLY A 80 14.55 22.09 -6.13
N VAL A 81 13.35 21.68 -6.56
CA VAL A 81 12.54 20.65 -5.90
C VAL A 81 11.85 19.74 -6.91
N ARG A 82 11.76 18.44 -6.61
CA ARG A 82 10.94 17.49 -7.37
C ARG A 82 9.63 17.22 -6.65
N GLN A 83 8.58 16.92 -7.41
CA GLN A 83 7.31 16.42 -6.85
C GLN A 83 7.40 14.91 -6.72
N VAL A 84 7.03 14.37 -5.56
CA VAL A 84 6.97 12.92 -5.33
C VAL A 84 5.63 12.52 -4.71
N GLN A 85 5.18 11.31 -4.99
CA GLN A 85 4.06 10.69 -4.30
C GLN A 85 4.34 9.20 -4.08
N TYR A 86 4.10 8.73 -2.86
CA TYR A 86 4.46 7.38 -2.43
C TYR A 86 3.30 6.41 -2.56
N PHE A 87 3.63 5.17 -2.91
CA PHE A 87 2.73 4.03 -3.03
C PHE A 87 3.34 2.83 -2.29
N ASP A 88 2.58 1.77 -2.02
CA ASP A 88 3.11 0.61 -1.31
C ASP A 88 4.38 0.05 -1.99
N LYS A 89 4.30 -0.15 -3.31
CA LYS A 89 5.33 -0.87 -4.09
C LYS A 89 6.47 0.01 -4.60
N SER A 90 6.28 1.34 -4.65
CA SER A 90 7.28 2.29 -5.18
C SER A 90 6.88 3.75 -4.89
N ARG A 91 7.50 4.71 -5.57
CA ARG A 91 6.99 6.08 -5.65
C ARG A 91 6.89 6.51 -7.11
N MET A 92 6.17 7.60 -7.35
CA MET A 92 6.26 8.35 -8.59
C MET A 92 6.89 9.70 -8.31
N GLU A 93 7.73 10.17 -9.22
CA GLU A 93 8.39 11.48 -9.10
C GLU A 93 8.43 12.21 -10.44
N ILE A 94 8.41 13.54 -10.38
CA ILE A 94 8.62 14.45 -11.51
C ILE A 94 9.80 15.35 -11.16
N ASN A 95 10.95 15.09 -11.78
CA ASN A 95 12.18 15.86 -11.58
C ASN A 95 12.17 17.16 -12.40
N ASP A 96 11.61 17.14 -13.62
CA ASP A 96 11.40 18.33 -14.45
C ASP A 96 9.90 18.48 -14.80
N PRO A 97 9.16 19.38 -14.12
CA PRO A 97 7.75 19.62 -14.39
C PRO A 97 7.50 20.28 -15.76
N THR A 98 8.55 20.70 -16.48
CA THR A 98 8.45 21.27 -17.82
C THR A 98 8.65 20.24 -18.95
N ALA A 99 9.03 19.00 -18.59
CA ALA A 99 9.16 17.90 -19.55
C ALA A 99 7.81 17.52 -20.18
N ASP A 100 7.87 16.91 -21.37
CA ASP A 100 6.68 16.51 -22.14
C ASP A 100 5.82 15.50 -21.36
N PRO A 101 4.54 15.81 -21.04
CA PRO A 101 3.65 14.88 -20.36
C PRO A 101 3.40 13.57 -21.09
N GLY A 102 3.60 13.54 -22.41
CA GLY A 102 3.50 12.30 -23.19
C GLY A 102 4.71 11.37 -23.07
N ASP A 103 5.83 11.84 -22.52
CA ASP A 103 7.01 11.00 -22.33
C ASP A 103 6.79 10.02 -21.18
N LEU A 104 7.15 8.75 -21.41
CA LEU A 104 7.16 7.72 -20.36
C LEU A 104 8.00 8.19 -19.16
N TRP A 105 9.13 8.83 -19.44
CA TRP A 105 10.12 9.22 -18.45
C TRP A 105 9.87 10.58 -17.79
N GLN A 106 8.75 11.24 -18.08
CA GLN A 106 8.33 12.41 -17.29
C GLN A 106 8.05 12.00 -15.84
N VAL A 107 7.46 10.82 -15.65
CA VAL A 107 7.25 10.22 -14.34
C VAL A 107 8.31 9.13 -14.16
N THR A 108 9.24 9.34 -13.24
CA THR A 108 10.23 8.32 -12.83
C THR A 108 9.82 7.72 -11.50
N ASN A 109 10.57 6.73 -10.99
CA ASN A 109 10.24 6.06 -9.72
C ASN A 109 11.36 6.18 -8.69
N GLY A 110 12.34 7.08 -8.91
CA GLY A 110 13.54 7.23 -8.09
C GLY A 110 14.51 6.05 -8.20
N LEU A 111 15.59 6.11 -7.41
CA LEU A 111 16.58 5.04 -7.27
C LEU A 111 16.40 4.31 -5.92
N LEU A 112 15.15 4.16 -5.48
CA LEU A 112 14.76 3.79 -4.10
C LEU A 112 15.59 2.67 -3.50
N VAL A 113 15.80 1.58 -4.25
CA VAL A 113 16.52 0.42 -3.74
C VAL A 113 18.02 0.68 -3.71
N VAL A 114 18.59 1.33 -4.73
CA VAL A 114 20.01 1.73 -4.70
C VAL A 114 20.27 2.64 -3.52
N GLU A 115 19.44 3.65 -3.33
CA GLU A 115 19.54 4.63 -2.25
C GLU A 115 19.47 3.95 -0.87
N MET A 116 18.52 3.02 -0.65
CA MET A 116 18.43 2.23 0.58
C MET A 116 19.60 1.26 0.77
N VAL A 117 20.11 0.65 -0.30
CA VAL A 117 21.28 -0.26 -0.21
C VAL A 117 22.56 0.53 0.05
N GLU A 118 22.70 1.74 -0.50
CA GLU A 118 23.92 2.54 -0.35
C GLU A 118 23.94 3.39 0.92
N GLY A 119 22.79 3.76 1.48
CA GLY A 119 22.75 4.80 2.48
C GLY A 119 22.87 6.21 1.86
N ALA A 120 22.26 6.42 0.69
CA ALA A 120 22.49 7.63 -0.10
C ALA A 120 21.19 8.17 -0.67
N ILE A 121 20.78 9.37 -0.29
CA ILE A 121 19.58 10.03 -0.82
C ILE A 121 19.95 10.83 -2.07
N GLN A 122 19.32 10.56 -3.21
CA GLN A 122 19.53 11.37 -4.41
C GLN A 122 18.86 12.75 -4.26
N THR A 123 19.65 13.81 -4.43
CA THR A 123 19.25 15.24 -4.32
C THR A 123 19.54 16.06 -5.59
N GLY A 124 19.98 15.40 -6.67
CA GLY A 124 20.17 15.96 -8.01
C GLY A 124 20.50 14.84 -9.00
N ASP A 125 20.71 15.14 -10.27
CA ASP A 125 20.99 14.12 -11.29
C ASP A 125 22.25 13.31 -10.90
N ASP A 126 23.30 14.01 -10.44
CA ASP A 126 24.59 13.46 -9.99
C ASP A 126 24.91 13.84 -8.51
N GLU A 127 23.93 14.29 -7.74
CA GLU A 127 24.12 14.74 -6.35
C GLU A 127 23.39 13.83 -5.35
N PHE A 128 24.09 13.50 -4.25
CA PHE A 128 23.61 12.59 -3.23
C PHE A 128 23.97 13.08 -1.82
N ASP A 129 23.02 12.97 -0.90
CA ASP A 129 23.24 13.07 0.54
C ASP A 129 23.58 11.69 1.12
N TRP A 130 24.81 11.54 1.61
CA TRP A 130 25.36 10.33 2.20
C TRP A 130 25.26 10.30 3.73
N SER A 131 24.40 11.14 4.31
CA SER A 131 24.19 11.18 5.75
C SER A 131 23.48 9.95 6.35
N PRO A 132 22.56 9.24 5.64
CA PRO A 132 21.92 8.05 6.18
C PRO A 132 22.81 6.80 6.15
N ASP A 133 22.54 5.84 7.04
CA ASP A 133 23.08 4.49 6.92
C ASP A 133 22.23 3.65 5.93
N PRO A 134 22.77 2.58 5.30
CA PRO A 134 21.97 1.62 4.54
C PRO A 134 20.77 1.09 5.34
N ALA A 135 19.64 0.87 4.68
CA ALA A 135 18.38 0.55 5.32
C ALA A 135 18.38 -0.86 5.93
N ASN A 136 18.21 -0.94 7.26
CA ASN A 136 18.06 -2.21 7.97
C ASN A 136 16.58 -2.69 7.96
N ILE A 137 15.97 -2.70 6.77
CA ILE A 137 14.58 -3.15 6.54
C ILE A 137 14.63 -4.43 5.70
N PRO A 138 13.88 -5.50 6.06
CA PRO A 138 13.77 -6.69 5.21
C PRO A 138 13.25 -6.35 3.80
N ILE A 139 13.87 -6.92 2.77
CA ILE A 139 13.45 -6.68 1.37
C ILE A 139 12.14 -7.39 1.02
N ALA A 140 11.81 -8.44 1.77
CA ALA A 140 10.66 -9.32 1.59
C ALA A 140 10.22 -9.89 2.93
N GLY A 141 8.93 -10.24 3.03
CA GLY A 141 8.31 -10.73 4.26
C GLY A 141 7.92 -9.61 5.24
N ASP A 142 7.63 -10.02 6.47
CA ASP A 142 7.19 -9.13 7.55
C ASP A 142 8.33 -8.18 7.96
N VAL A 143 8.05 -6.87 8.00
CA VAL A 143 9.03 -5.80 8.25
C VAL A 143 9.71 -5.87 9.63
N ASP A 144 9.14 -6.66 10.56
CA ASP A 144 9.48 -6.63 11.99
C ASP A 144 10.11 -7.93 12.49
N VAL A 145 10.33 -8.91 11.60
CA VAL A 145 10.88 -10.21 12.00
C VAL A 145 12.17 -10.55 11.27
N ILE A 146 13.27 -10.53 12.02
CA ILE A 146 14.57 -11.04 11.61
C ILE A 146 14.57 -12.55 11.96
N PRO A 147 14.62 -13.45 10.97
CA PRO A 147 15.59 -13.39 9.87
C PRO A 147 14.98 -13.20 8.48
N GLY A 148 15.36 -12.08 7.83
CA GLY A 148 15.19 -11.84 6.40
C GLY A 148 16.39 -11.04 5.88
N VAL A 149 16.65 -11.07 4.57
CA VAL A 149 17.71 -10.26 3.95
C VAL A 149 17.26 -8.79 3.95
N THR A 150 18.09 -7.89 4.48
CA THR A 150 17.81 -6.46 4.47
C THR A 150 18.54 -5.74 3.33
N TYR A 151 18.12 -4.52 2.99
CA TYR A 151 18.88 -3.69 2.03
C TYR A 151 20.33 -3.44 2.50
N ALA A 152 20.53 -3.22 3.79
CA ALA A 152 21.86 -3.11 4.40
C ALA A 152 22.69 -4.39 4.21
N LYS A 153 22.07 -5.57 4.29
CA LYS A 153 22.77 -6.85 4.07
C LYS A 153 23.27 -7.00 2.63
N ILE A 154 22.53 -6.48 1.64
CA ILE A 154 22.97 -6.45 0.23
C ILE A 154 24.28 -5.66 0.10
N ASN A 155 24.40 -4.53 0.82
CA ASN A 155 25.62 -3.72 0.87
C ASN A 155 26.76 -4.45 1.57
N GLU A 156 26.50 -5.02 2.75
CA GLU A 156 27.49 -5.72 3.57
C GLU A 156 28.11 -6.92 2.83
N LEU A 157 27.30 -7.65 2.08
CA LEU A 157 27.74 -8.81 1.28
C LEU A 157 28.26 -8.43 -0.11
N ASP A 158 28.30 -7.14 -0.44
CA ASP A 158 28.78 -6.60 -1.72
C ASP A 158 28.06 -7.20 -2.95
N LEU A 159 26.78 -7.54 -2.80
CA LEU A 159 26.03 -8.30 -3.83
C LEU A 159 25.84 -7.53 -5.14
N ARG A 160 26.04 -6.20 -5.12
CA ARG A 160 25.95 -5.35 -6.31
C ARG A 160 27.14 -5.45 -7.25
N HIS A 161 28.25 -5.98 -6.75
CA HIS A 161 29.47 -6.13 -7.52
C HIS A 161 29.77 -7.61 -7.84
N VAL A 162 28.78 -8.49 -7.62
CA VAL A 162 28.81 -9.87 -8.10
C VAL A 162 28.53 -9.83 -9.61
N GLY A 163 29.43 -10.40 -10.41
CA GLY A 163 29.27 -10.45 -11.86
C GLY A 163 28.12 -11.36 -12.28
N GLY A 164 27.48 -11.02 -13.41
CA GLY A 164 26.29 -11.67 -13.89
C GLY A 164 26.47 -13.17 -14.12
N ARG A 165 25.46 -13.97 -13.75
CA ARG A 165 25.48 -15.41 -14.07
C ARG A 165 25.31 -15.63 -15.56
N GLU A 166 25.97 -16.66 -16.11
CA GLU A 166 25.74 -17.07 -17.50
C GLU A 166 24.27 -17.44 -17.72
N GLU A 167 23.66 -16.97 -18.81
CA GLU A 167 22.28 -17.31 -19.15
C GLU A 167 22.06 -18.83 -19.23
N GLY A 168 20.93 -19.29 -18.71
CA GLY A 168 20.57 -20.71 -18.56
C GLY A 168 21.13 -21.38 -17.31
N THR A 169 21.97 -20.69 -16.51
CA THR A 169 22.42 -21.21 -15.21
C THR A 169 21.24 -21.36 -14.26
N LEU A 170 21.15 -22.51 -13.59
CA LEU A 170 20.15 -22.76 -12.54
C LEU A 170 20.46 -21.91 -11.31
N ILE A 171 19.45 -21.23 -10.78
CA ILE A 171 19.57 -20.38 -9.59
C ILE A 171 19.08 -21.16 -8.38
N ASN A 172 20.04 -21.72 -7.65
CA ASN A 172 19.83 -22.50 -6.42
C ASN A 172 20.71 -22.03 -5.26
N GLU A 173 21.22 -20.80 -5.35
CA GLU A 173 21.96 -20.15 -4.28
C GLU A 173 20.99 -19.39 -3.37
N ALA A 174 21.19 -19.53 -2.06
CA ALA A 174 20.38 -18.92 -1.04
C ALA A 174 21.21 -18.05 -0.10
N VAL A 175 20.71 -16.87 0.24
CA VAL A 175 21.28 -16.05 1.31
C VAL A 175 20.68 -16.51 2.63
N ARG A 176 21.54 -16.96 3.55
CA ARG A 176 21.22 -17.39 4.90
C ARG A 176 22.10 -16.65 5.89
N GLU A 177 21.50 -15.75 6.67
CA GLU A 177 22.23 -14.87 7.60
C GLU A 177 23.31 -14.06 6.87
N ASP A 178 24.58 -14.51 6.98
CA ASP A 178 25.77 -13.85 6.41
C ASP A 178 26.41 -14.64 5.26
N ASP A 179 25.85 -15.79 4.88
CA ASP A 179 26.43 -16.69 3.90
C ASP A 179 25.52 -16.87 2.67
N ILE A 180 26.16 -16.96 1.50
CA ILE A 180 25.53 -17.46 0.28
C ILE A 180 25.82 -18.95 0.20
N VAL A 181 24.78 -19.78 0.19
CA VAL A 181 24.91 -21.24 0.14
C VAL A 181 24.18 -21.82 -1.05
N THR A 182 24.80 -22.75 -1.77
CA THR A 182 24.10 -23.57 -2.76
C THR A 182 23.20 -24.57 -2.06
N ASP A 183 21.92 -24.60 -2.41
CA ASP A 183 20.95 -25.54 -1.88
C ASP A 183 20.11 -26.18 -2.99
N THR A 184 20.34 -27.48 -3.20
CA THR A 184 19.70 -28.25 -4.27
C THR A 184 18.20 -28.46 -4.08
N GLN A 185 17.62 -28.08 -2.92
CA GLN A 185 16.17 -28.11 -2.77
C GLN A 185 15.49 -27.21 -3.82
N TYR A 186 16.10 -26.06 -4.13
CA TYR A 186 15.56 -25.11 -5.09
C TYR A 186 15.67 -25.55 -6.54
N ASP A 187 16.38 -26.65 -6.83
CA ASP A 187 16.47 -27.22 -8.18
C ASP A 187 15.09 -27.61 -8.72
N GLU A 188 14.15 -27.96 -7.83
CA GLU A 188 12.80 -28.38 -8.21
C GLU A 188 11.98 -27.27 -8.86
N TYR A 189 12.28 -26.00 -8.54
CA TYR A 189 11.58 -24.84 -9.09
C TYR A 189 12.08 -24.45 -10.48
N GLY A 190 13.22 -24.98 -10.93
CA GLY A 190 13.71 -24.81 -12.30
C GLY A 190 14.01 -23.36 -12.70
N VAL A 191 14.23 -22.46 -11.73
CA VAL A 191 14.53 -21.05 -11.97
C VAL A 191 15.92 -20.92 -12.58
N THR A 192 16.02 -20.27 -13.74
CA THR A 192 17.30 -19.98 -14.41
C THR A 192 17.58 -18.49 -14.54
N ALA A 193 18.87 -18.14 -14.64
CA ALA A 193 19.32 -16.84 -15.12
C ALA A 193 18.91 -16.68 -16.60
N MET A 194 18.14 -15.64 -16.95
CA MET A 194 17.39 -15.59 -18.21
C MET A 194 17.82 -14.48 -19.17
N TYR A 195 18.10 -13.27 -18.66
CA TYR A 195 18.40 -12.12 -19.51
C TYR A 195 19.57 -11.32 -18.94
N HIS A 196 20.72 -11.38 -19.60
CA HIS A 196 21.94 -10.69 -19.15
C HIS A 196 21.90 -9.21 -19.51
N VAL A 197 22.14 -8.36 -18.51
CA VAL A 197 22.21 -6.91 -18.63
C VAL A 197 23.66 -6.49 -18.38
N GLU A 198 24.29 -5.95 -19.41
CA GLU A 198 25.64 -5.39 -19.36
C GLU A 198 25.68 -3.94 -19.88
N GLY A 199 26.44 -3.08 -19.21
CA GLY A 199 26.63 -1.68 -19.61
C GLY A 199 26.45 -0.69 -18.46
N ASP A 200 27.07 0.48 -18.57
CA ASP A 200 26.96 1.58 -17.59
C ASP A 200 27.23 1.18 -16.12
N GLY A 201 28.13 0.20 -15.93
CA GLY A 201 28.49 -0.31 -14.60
C GLY A 201 27.61 -1.46 -14.09
N VAL A 202 26.60 -1.86 -14.86
CA VAL A 202 25.75 -3.03 -14.58
C VAL A 202 26.34 -4.28 -15.24
N ASP A 203 26.35 -5.38 -14.50
CA ASP A 203 26.68 -6.74 -14.95
C ASP A 203 25.87 -7.74 -14.11
N ASN A 204 24.59 -7.95 -14.46
CA ASN A 204 23.67 -8.83 -13.74
C ASN A 204 22.73 -9.53 -14.74
N THR A 205 22.26 -10.73 -14.39
CA THR A 205 21.34 -11.52 -15.20
C THR A 205 19.99 -11.64 -14.50
N VAL A 206 18.92 -11.17 -15.15
CA VAL A 206 17.56 -11.22 -14.62
C VAL A 206 17.08 -12.66 -14.55
N ALA A 207 16.52 -13.08 -13.41
CA ALA A 207 15.99 -14.43 -13.26
C ALA A 207 14.72 -14.63 -14.10
N SER A 208 14.53 -15.86 -14.59
CA SER A 208 13.41 -16.27 -15.45
C SER A 208 12.00 -15.85 -14.98
N PRO A 209 11.58 -16.02 -13.71
CA PRO A 209 10.26 -15.55 -13.28
C PRO A 209 10.12 -14.03 -13.40
N PHE A 210 11.17 -13.28 -13.02
CA PHE A 210 11.16 -11.82 -13.09
C PHE A 210 11.19 -11.32 -14.53
N TRP A 211 12.01 -11.92 -15.38
CA TRP A 211 12.04 -11.55 -16.80
C TRP A 211 10.70 -11.83 -17.49
N GLY A 212 10.05 -12.94 -17.14
CA GLY A 212 8.70 -13.25 -17.60
C GLY A 212 7.69 -12.18 -17.19
N PHE A 213 7.66 -11.85 -15.90
CA PHE A 213 6.78 -10.81 -15.35
C PHE A 213 7.00 -9.42 -15.97
N MET A 214 8.25 -9.00 -16.13
CA MET A 214 8.60 -7.70 -16.73
C MET A 214 8.19 -7.57 -18.21
N ASN A 215 7.91 -8.68 -18.89
CA ASN A 215 7.46 -8.74 -20.28
C ASN A 215 6.01 -9.28 -20.40
N GLU A 216 5.27 -9.32 -19.30
CA GLU A 216 3.93 -9.89 -19.28
C GLU A 216 2.89 -8.93 -19.89
N GLN A 217 1.89 -9.53 -20.54
CA GLN A 217 0.69 -8.84 -21.01
C GLN A 217 -0.49 -9.18 -20.13
N GLY A 218 -1.34 -8.20 -19.85
CA GLY A 218 -2.54 -8.38 -19.05
C GLY A 218 -3.58 -7.32 -19.33
N LEU A 219 -4.68 -7.37 -18.58
CA LEU A 219 -5.69 -6.32 -18.66
C LEU A 219 -5.13 -5.03 -18.05
N VAL A 220 -5.12 -3.97 -18.86
CA VAL A 220 -4.72 -2.61 -18.49
C VAL A 220 -5.86 -1.65 -18.81
N TYR A 221 -5.90 -0.51 -18.12
CA TYR A 221 -6.77 0.60 -18.45
C TYR A 221 -6.01 1.63 -19.31
N GLN A 222 -6.55 2.01 -20.44
CA GLN A 222 -5.93 3.00 -21.32
C GLN A 222 -6.98 3.72 -22.15
N ASP A 223 -6.84 5.05 -22.27
CA ASP A 223 -7.69 5.89 -23.12
C ASP A 223 -9.20 5.74 -22.83
N GLY A 224 -9.57 5.43 -21.59
CA GLY A 224 -10.95 5.24 -21.16
C GLY A 224 -11.52 3.82 -21.30
N ASP A 225 -10.70 2.86 -21.77
CA ASP A 225 -11.12 1.48 -22.05
C ASP A 225 -10.20 0.46 -21.36
N TYR A 226 -10.74 -0.73 -21.09
CA TYR A 226 -9.95 -1.89 -20.68
C TYR A 226 -9.47 -2.68 -21.90
N VAL A 227 -8.16 -2.87 -22.02
CA VAL A 227 -7.52 -3.58 -23.14
C VAL A 227 -6.48 -4.57 -22.63
N THR A 228 -6.24 -5.65 -23.37
CA THR A 228 -5.10 -6.53 -23.10
C THR A 228 -3.88 -5.97 -23.82
N ASP A 229 -2.85 -5.62 -23.06
CA ASP A 229 -1.61 -5.02 -23.56
C ASP A 229 -0.45 -5.30 -22.59
N ASP A 230 0.76 -4.84 -22.92
CA ASP A 230 1.93 -4.95 -22.05
C ASP A 230 1.66 -4.27 -20.69
N LEU A 231 1.87 -5.00 -19.59
CA LEU A 231 1.76 -4.45 -18.24
C LEU A 231 2.79 -3.33 -18.04
N PHE A 232 4.00 -3.54 -18.55
CA PHE A 232 5.09 -2.57 -18.54
C PHE A 232 5.40 -2.10 -19.96
N LEU A 233 5.21 -0.81 -20.24
CA LEU A 233 5.55 -0.19 -21.54
C LEU A 233 7.04 -0.31 -21.88
N ASN A 234 7.88 -0.46 -20.86
CA ASN A 234 9.27 -0.84 -20.97
C ASN A 234 9.61 -1.76 -19.77
N PRO A 235 10.26 -2.91 -19.98
CA PRO A 235 10.56 -3.88 -18.91
C PRO A 235 11.29 -3.26 -17.71
N PHE A 236 12.14 -2.27 -17.93
CA PHE A 236 12.92 -1.60 -16.88
C PHE A 236 12.32 -0.26 -16.42
N TYR A 237 11.13 0.13 -16.90
CA TYR A 237 10.49 1.36 -16.44
C TYR A 237 10.13 1.27 -14.95
N ALA A 238 9.44 0.22 -14.53
CA ALA A 238 9.01 0.10 -13.14
C ALA A 238 10.14 -0.35 -12.20
N THR A 239 11.02 -1.25 -12.65
CA THR A 239 12.06 -1.86 -11.80
C THR A 239 13.39 -1.10 -11.84
N GLY A 240 13.72 -0.45 -12.96
CA GLY A 240 15.10 -0.06 -13.28
C GLY A 240 15.99 -1.27 -13.60
N LEU A 241 17.29 -1.04 -13.80
CA LEU A 241 18.25 -2.09 -14.12
C LEU A 241 18.52 -3.01 -12.90
N PRO A 242 18.84 -4.29 -13.12
CA PRO A 242 19.17 -5.20 -12.02
C PRO A 242 20.43 -4.74 -11.30
N ILE A 243 20.37 -4.67 -9.97
CA ILE A 243 21.52 -4.32 -9.14
C ILE A 243 22.08 -5.54 -8.41
N THR A 244 21.34 -6.65 -8.32
CA THR A 244 21.85 -7.93 -7.82
C THR A 244 21.56 -9.05 -8.80
N GLU A 245 22.32 -10.14 -8.66
CA GLU A 245 21.86 -11.46 -9.03
C GLU A 245 20.64 -11.88 -8.18
N ALA A 246 19.88 -12.88 -8.64
CA ALA A 246 18.77 -13.42 -7.86
C ALA A 246 19.24 -14.48 -6.85
N TYR A 247 18.61 -14.52 -5.68
CA TYR A 247 18.92 -15.48 -4.61
C TYR A 247 17.65 -15.96 -3.92
N TRP A 248 17.70 -17.15 -3.34
CA TRP A 248 16.65 -17.64 -2.44
C TRP A 248 16.88 -17.19 -1.01
N SER A 249 15.82 -16.98 -0.26
CA SER A 249 15.86 -16.81 1.20
C SER A 249 14.59 -17.36 1.81
N THR A 250 14.67 -17.81 3.06
CA THR A 250 13.48 -18.08 3.86
C THR A 250 13.14 -16.80 4.62
N VAL A 251 11.92 -16.29 4.43
CA VAL A 251 11.37 -15.12 5.14
C VAL A 251 10.10 -15.51 5.88
N LEU A 252 9.59 -14.64 6.74
CA LEU A 252 8.28 -14.83 7.37
C LEU A 252 7.23 -14.04 6.59
N VAL A 253 6.12 -14.69 6.28
CA VAL A 253 4.93 -14.09 5.68
C VAL A 253 3.75 -14.51 6.55
N ASP A 254 3.10 -13.54 7.20
CA ASP A 254 2.07 -13.81 8.21
C ASP A 254 2.55 -14.81 9.29
N ASP A 255 3.78 -14.62 9.79
CA ASP A 255 4.47 -15.53 10.73
C ASP A 255 4.80 -16.95 10.20
N PHE A 256 4.57 -17.25 8.92
CA PHE A 256 4.92 -18.54 8.32
C PHE A 256 6.24 -18.49 7.55
N PRO A 257 7.22 -19.37 7.86
CA PRO A 257 8.44 -19.49 7.07
C PRO A 257 8.14 -19.88 5.63
N THR A 258 8.54 -19.00 4.71
CA THR A 258 8.25 -19.10 3.28
C THR A 258 9.54 -18.92 2.50
N ASP A 259 9.82 -19.84 1.58
CA ASP A 259 10.95 -19.72 0.67
C ASP A 259 10.59 -18.79 -0.49
N VAL A 260 11.39 -17.75 -0.65
CA VAL A 260 11.18 -16.68 -1.62
C VAL A 260 12.45 -16.48 -2.41
N LEU A 261 12.35 -16.53 -3.74
CA LEU A 261 13.39 -16.01 -4.62
C LEU A 261 13.25 -14.49 -4.68
N TRP A 262 14.32 -13.75 -4.56
CA TRP A 262 14.31 -12.30 -4.71
C TRP A 262 15.42 -11.82 -5.65
N GLN A 263 15.16 -10.69 -6.31
CA GLN A 263 16.17 -9.94 -7.07
C GLN A 263 15.89 -8.46 -6.92
N CYS A 264 16.94 -7.69 -6.62
CA CYS A 264 16.83 -6.25 -6.48
C CYS A 264 17.31 -5.54 -7.76
N PHE A 265 16.56 -4.51 -8.12
CA PHE A 265 16.77 -3.60 -9.24
C PHE A 265 16.87 -2.18 -8.70
N GLU A 266 17.22 -1.20 -9.53
CA GLU A 266 17.44 0.18 -9.07
C GLU A 266 16.26 0.78 -8.29
N ARG A 267 15.04 0.42 -8.68
CA ARG A 267 13.80 1.05 -8.19
C ARG A 267 12.93 0.11 -7.36
N ARG A 268 13.10 -1.21 -7.52
CA ARG A 268 12.26 -2.24 -6.88
C ARG A 268 13.04 -3.51 -6.59
N CYS A 269 12.64 -4.25 -5.56
CA CYS A 269 13.00 -5.66 -5.41
C CYS A 269 11.78 -6.50 -5.75
N LEU A 270 11.96 -7.46 -6.65
CA LEU A 270 10.93 -8.43 -7.01
C LEU A 270 11.13 -9.71 -6.20
N THR A 271 10.02 -10.32 -5.81
CA THR A 271 9.95 -11.59 -5.10
C THR A 271 9.18 -12.61 -5.92
N TYR A 272 9.60 -13.88 -5.86
CA TYR A 272 8.93 -15.00 -6.49
C TYR A 272 8.70 -16.12 -5.48
N THR A 273 7.42 -16.46 -5.28
CA THR A 273 6.95 -17.52 -4.38
C THR A 273 6.18 -18.55 -5.21
N PRO A 274 6.79 -19.70 -5.56
CA PRO A 274 6.18 -20.71 -6.44
C PRO A 274 4.82 -21.23 -5.97
N ASP A 275 4.63 -21.29 -4.65
CA ASP A 275 3.44 -21.84 -4.01
C ASP A 275 2.24 -20.87 -4.02
N ASN A 276 2.45 -19.60 -4.39
CA ASN A 276 1.37 -18.64 -4.53
C ASN A 276 0.49 -18.99 -5.75
N PRO A 277 -0.81 -18.60 -5.74
CA PRO A 277 -1.68 -18.73 -6.89
C PRO A 277 -1.14 -18.02 -8.15
N ASP A 278 -1.54 -18.50 -9.32
CA ASP A 278 -1.26 -17.83 -10.61
C ASP A 278 -1.66 -16.34 -10.52
N GLY A 279 -0.81 -15.45 -11.02
CA GLY A 279 -0.99 -13.99 -10.93
C GLY A 279 -0.45 -13.35 -9.63
N TRP A 280 -0.08 -14.15 -8.63
CA TRP A 280 0.48 -13.72 -7.34
C TRP A 280 1.86 -14.33 -7.06
N GLN A 281 2.40 -15.09 -8.00
CA GLN A 281 3.71 -15.74 -7.84
C GLN A 281 4.86 -14.75 -7.86
N VAL A 282 4.79 -13.72 -8.70
CA VAL A 282 5.78 -12.63 -8.72
C VAL A 282 5.13 -11.39 -8.15
N GLU A 283 5.81 -10.74 -7.20
CA GLU A 283 5.34 -9.50 -6.59
C GLU A 283 6.49 -8.52 -6.45
N SER A 284 6.16 -7.23 -6.32
CA SER A 284 7.12 -6.25 -5.81
C SER A 284 7.04 -6.25 -4.29
N GLY A 285 8.20 -6.17 -3.63
CA GLY A 285 8.25 -5.81 -2.22
C GLY A 285 7.59 -4.44 -1.99
N ASN A 286 7.25 -4.12 -0.74
CA ASN A 286 6.67 -2.83 -0.35
C ASN A 286 7.75 -1.72 -0.32
N VAL A 287 8.51 -1.61 -1.41
CA VAL A 287 9.70 -0.76 -1.53
C VAL A 287 9.37 0.71 -1.34
N GLY A 288 8.21 1.17 -1.81
CA GLY A 288 7.79 2.55 -1.62
C GLY A 288 7.54 2.87 -0.15
N MET A 289 6.89 1.94 0.57
CA MET A 289 6.70 2.04 2.01
C MET A 289 8.05 2.00 2.75
N HIS A 290 8.93 1.04 2.41
CA HIS A 290 10.25 0.90 3.02
C HIS A 290 11.09 2.16 2.83
N TYR A 291 11.09 2.72 1.63
CA TYR A 291 11.86 3.92 1.31
C TYR A 291 11.31 5.15 2.03
N TYR A 292 9.98 5.30 2.13
CA TYR A 292 9.37 6.38 2.92
C TYR A 292 9.80 6.30 4.38
N LEU A 293 9.72 5.10 4.98
CA LEU A 293 10.15 4.84 6.35
C LEU A 293 11.63 5.15 6.56
N TRP A 294 12.50 4.68 5.68
CA TRP A 294 13.94 4.91 5.79
C TRP A 294 14.34 6.37 5.58
N ARG A 295 13.71 7.07 4.64
CA ARG A 295 14.03 8.46 4.27
C ARG A 295 13.54 9.47 5.31
N TYR A 296 12.33 9.28 5.82
CA TYR A 296 11.65 10.27 6.67
C TYR A 296 11.49 9.82 8.12
N GLY A 297 11.61 8.52 8.40
CA GLY A 297 11.72 8.00 9.75
C GLY A 297 13.01 8.48 10.39
N ASP A 298 13.01 8.64 11.71
CA ASP A 298 14.26 8.69 12.43
C ASP A 298 15.03 7.41 12.06
N HIS A 299 16.28 7.54 11.58
CA HIS A 299 17.13 6.42 11.16
C HIS A 299 17.48 5.42 12.29
N GLY A 300 16.76 5.47 13.41
CA GLY A 300 16.65 4.44 14.41
C GLY A 300 15.20 3.97 14.51
N HIS A 301 14.96 2.71 14.15
CA HIS A 301 13.77 1.93 14.45
C HIS A 301 13.38 2.10 15.92
N THR A 302 12.58 3.12 16.22
CA THR A 302 11.97 3.23 17.54
C THR A 302 10.69 2.44 17.46
N THR A 303 10.79 1.16 17.83
CA THR A 303 9.61 0.39 18.21
C THR A 303 8.95 1.14 19.36
N THR A 304 7.68 1.46 19.20
CA THR A 304 6.87 2.05 20.26
C THR A 304 5.85 1.03 20.72
N ASP A 305 5.65 0.96 22.03
CA ASP A 305 4.54 0.20 22.58
C ASP A 305 3.24 0.97 22.28
N ILE A 306 2.23 0.25 21.82
CA ILE A 306 0.88 0.75 21.60
C ILE A 306 -0.11 -0.09 22.41
N GLN A 307 -1.27 0.49 22.68
CA GLN A 307 -2.38 -0.19 23.32
C GLN A 307 -3.49 -0.45 22.31
N LEU A 308 -3.90 -1.71 22.19
CA LEU A 308 -5.05 -2.11 21.40
C LEU A 308 -6.25 -2.28 22.32
N GLY A 309 -7.36 -1.61 22.00
CA GLY A 309 -8.62 -1.80 22.71
C GLY A 309 -9.32 -3.08 22.25
N LEU A 310 -9.41 -4.08 23.13
CA LEU A 310 -10.17 -5.31 22.89
C LEU A 310 -11.35 -5.43 23.86
N VAL A 311 -12.28 -6.32 23.57
CA VAL A 311 -13.58 -6.36 24.26
C VAL A 311 -13.72 -7.60 25.13
N ALA A 312 -13.94 -7.42 26.43
CA ALA A 312 -14.51 -8.47 27.27
C ALA A 312 -16.04 -8.40 27.20
N ILE A 313 -16.66 -9.38 26.55
CA ILE A 313 -18.10 -9.36 26.30
C ILE A 313 -18.90 -9.61 27.59
N GLY A 314 -19.82 -8.69 27.90
CA GLY A 314 -20.85 -8.81 28.92
C GLY A 314 -20.33 -9.03 30.34
N ASP A 315 -19.13 -8.54 30.64
CA ASP A 315 -18.48 -8.76 31.94
C ASP A 315 -18.82 -7.67 32.98
N GLU A 316 -19.68 -6.70 32.64
CA GLU A 316 -20.18 -5.65 33.55
C GLU A 316 -19.06 -4.79 34.14
N GLY A 317 -18.08 -4.39 33.32
CA GLY A 317 -17.01 -3.49 33.77
C GLY A 317 -15.95 -4.16 34.66
N GLN A 318 -15.93 -5.50 34.73
CA GLN A 318 -15.06 -6.22 35.67
C GLN A 318 -13.58 -6.16 35.29
N GLN A 319 -13.29 -6.20 33.98
CA GLN A 319 -11.90 -6.25 33.50
C GLN A 319 -11.39 -4.90 33.01
N GLY A 320 -12.28 -3.96 32.67
CA GLY A 320 -11.89 -2.71 32.07
C GLY A 320 -12.97 -1.63 32.14
N TYR A 321 -12.90 -0.69 31.20
CA TYR A 321 -13.87 0.40 31.12
C TYR A 321 -15.20 -0.11 30.56
N GLU A 322 -16.28 0.04 31.31
CA GLU A 322 -17.60 -0.42 30.89
C GLU A 322 -18.17 0.46 29.76
N PHE A 323 -18.61 -0.16 28.67
CA PHE A 323 -19.24 0.51 27.52
C PHE A 323 -20.32 -0.36 26.88
N GLY A 324 -21.11 0.23 25.98
CA GLY A 324 -22.08 -0.49 25.16
C GLY A 324 -23.04 -1.39 25.95
N MET A 325 -22.99 -2.70 25.69
CA MET A 325 -23.88 -3.72 26.25
C MET A 325 -23.38 -4.35 27.56
N ASN A 326 -22.87 -3.52 28.48
CA ASN A 326 -22.13 -3.96 29.67
C ASN A 326 -20.85 -4.75 29.32
N ASP A 327 -20.24 -4.44 28.18
CA ASP A 327 -18.93 -4.95 27.80
C ASP A 327 -17.84 -4.13 28.51
N SER A 328 -16.64 -4.70 28.69
CA SER A 328 -15.46 -3.93 29.08
C SER A 328 -14.51 -3.75 27.91
N LEU A 329 -14.01 -2.53 27.74
CA LEU A 329 -12.82 -2.25 26.93
C LEU A 329 -11.57 -2.56 27.76
N VAL A 330 -10.74 -3.46 27.26
CA VAL A 330 -9.52 -3.95 27.90
C VAL A 330 -8.35 -3.67 26.96
N TYR A 331 -7.34 -2.94 27.45
CA TYR A 331 -6.13 -2.66 26.69
C TYR A 331 -5.16 -3.82 26.74
N VAL A 332 -4.64 -4.20 25.57
CA VAL A 332 -3.51 -5.13 25.44
C VAL A 332 -2.32 -4.39 24.82
N ASP A 333 -1.13 -4.66 25.33
CA ASP A 333 0.09 -4.08 24.80
C ASP A 333 0.47 -4.80 23.49
N ALA A 334 0.72 -4.02 22.46
CA ALA A 334 1.30 -4.46 21.19
C ALA A 334 2.47 -3.54 20.83
N GLN A 335 3.20 -3.90 19.79
CA GLN A 335 4.31 -3.11 19.31
C GLN A 335 4.09 -2.74 17.86
N MET A 336 4.47 -1.53 17.50
CA MET A 336 4.58 -1.10 16.12
C MET A 336 5.85 -0.27 15.93
N HIS A 337 6.31 -0.18 14.70
CA HIS A 337 7.31 0.82 14.34
C HIS A 337 6.68 2.20 14.35
N GLN A 338 7.28 3.12 15.10
CA GLN A 338 6.85 4.51 15.10
C GLN A 338 6.92 5.08 13.67
N GLN A 339 5.83 5.70 13.25
CA GLN A 339 5.69 6.34 11.96
C GLN A 339 5.99 7.84 12.08
N VAL A 340 6.40 8.42 10.95
CA VAL A 340 6.82 9.82 10.84
C VAL A 340 5.68 10.78 11.15
N THR A 341 4.47 10.43 10.75
CA THR A 341 3.30 11.30 10.85
C THR A 341 2.25 10.70 11.78
N PRO A 342 1.47 11.53 12.50
CA PRO A 342 0.39 11.05 13.36
C PRO A 342 -0.63 10.18 12.61
N GLU A 343 -0.97 10.55 11.37
CA GLU A 343 -1.89 9.80 10.51
C GLU A 343 -1.40 8.37 10.27
N ASN A 344 -0.10 8.23 9.98
CA ASN A 344 0.50 6.92 9.76
C ASN A 344 0.60 6.12 11.05
N ASN A 345 0.85 6.77 12.19
CA ASN A 345 0.82 6.11 13.49
C ASN A 345 -0.55 5.50 13.77
N VAL A 346 -1.61 6.27 13.58
CA VAL A 346 -3.00 5.82 13.72
C VAL A 346 -3.30 4.70 12.72
N ARG A 347 -2.96 4.87 11.45
CA ARG A 347 -3.20 3.87 10.39
C ARG A 347 -2.58 2.52 10.73
N VAL A 348 -1.30 2.49 11.11
CA VAL A 348 -0.61 1.24 11.43
C VAL A 348 -1.16 0.62 12.72
N ALA A 349 -1.44 1.41 13.76
CA ALA A 349 -2.06 0.88 14.98
C ALA A 349 -3.41 0.21 14.72
N LEU A 350 -4.24 0.78 13.82
CA LEU A 350 -5.51 0.19 13.42
C LEU A 350 -5.34 -1.06 12.55
N GLN A 351 -4.36 -1.08 11.65
CA GLN A 351 -4.02 -2.30 10.91
C GLN A 351 -3.57 -3.42 11.86
N THR A 352 -2.76 -3.10 12.87
CA THR A 352 -2.39 -4.04 13.93
C THR A 352 -3.62 -4.51 14.69
N LEU A 353 -4.53 -3.62 15.10
CA LEU A 353 -5.80 -3.99 15.73
C LEU A 353 -6.59 -4.97 14.85
N PHE A 354 -6.69 -4.72 13.54
CA PHE A 354 -7.57 -5.50 12.66
C PHE A 354 -7.11 -6.95 12.49
N SER A 355 -5.80 -7.20 12.54
CA SER A 355 -5.23 -8.55 12.47
C SER A 355 -5.02 -9.20 13.84
N TYR A 356 -5.14 -8.44 14.94
CA TYR A 356 -4.79 -8.94 16.27
C TYR A 356 -5.75 -10.02 16.77
N GLN A 357 -5.20 -11.18 17.13
CA GLN A 357 -5.95 -12.28 17.73
C GLN A 357 -5.64 -12.40 19.22
N HIS A 358 -6.68 -12.50 20.04
CA HIS A 358 -6.54 -12.70 21.48
C HIS A 358 -7.34 -13.93 21.95
N PRO A 359 -6.78 -14.80 22.80
CA PRO A 359 -7.45 -16.05 23.19
C PRO A 359 -8.71 -15.87 24.04
N GLU A 360 -8.85 -14.72 24.71
CA GLU A 360 -9.92 -14.48 25.70
C GLU A 360 -10.74 -13.21 25.46
N LEU A 361 -10.23 -12.28 24.66
CA LEU A 361 -10.84 -10.98 24.42
C LEU A 361 -11.32 -10.94 22.98
N TYR A 362 -12.50 -10.38 22.79
CA TYR A 362 -13.14 -10.30 21.49
C TYR A 362 -12.59 -9.12 20.69
N ASN A 363 -12.34 -9.38 19.41
CA ASN A 363 -11.98 -8.36 18.44
C ASN A 363 -12.98 -8.42 17.29
N VAL A 364 -13.73 -7.33 17.06
CA VAL A 364 -14.76 -7.29 16.00
C VAL A 364 -14.18 -7.38 14.59
N PHE A 365 -12.90 -7.04 14.42
CA PHE A 365 -12.20 -7.04 13.14
C PHE A 365 -11.59 -8.40 12.79
N GLU A 366 -11.54 -9.34 13.74
CA GLU A 366 -10.87 -10.63 13.54
C GLU A 366 -11.52 -11.41 12.37
N GLY A 367 -10.77 -11.56 11.28
CA GLY A 367 -11.24 -12.25 10.08
C GLY A 367 -12.28 -11.50 9.24
N ALA A 368 -12.55 -10.23 9.57
CA ALA A 368 -13.43 -9.37 8.77
C ALA A 368 -12.67 -8.82 7.54
N PRO A 369 -13.27 -8.85 6.33
CA PRO A 369 -12.66 -8.28 5.12
C PRO A 369 -12.82 -6.74 5.11
N ILE A 370 -12.14 -6.06 6.04
CA ILE A 370 -12.14 -4.61 6.21
C ILE A 370 -10.72 -4.07 6.34
N PHE A 371 -10.49 -2.90 5.74
CA PHE A 371 -9.17 -2.29 5.63
C PHE A 371 -9.24 -0.80 5.94
N VAL A 372 -8.16 -0.27 6.50
CA VAL A 372 -7.95 1.18 6.59
C VAL A 372 -7.56 1.70 5.20
N HIS A 373 -8.43 2.50 4.61
CA HIS A 373 -8.18 3.13 3.31
C HIS A 373 -7.25 4.34 3.45
N THR A 374 -7.62 5.28 4.33
CA THR A 374 -6.77 6.43 4.66
C THR A 374 -7.10 6.95 6.06
N VAL A 375 -6.17 7.71 6.62
CA VAL A 375 -6.33 8.44 7.88
C VAL A 375 -5.85 9.87 7.66
N GLY A 376 -6.62 10.83 8.13
CA GLY A 376 -6.26 12.24 8.16
C GLY A 376 -6.34 12.74 9.60
N VAL A 377 -5.35 13.52 10.02
CA VAL A 377 -5.34 14.13 11.36
C VAL A 377 -5.28 15.64 11.16
N SER A 378 -6.32 16.34 11.60
CA SER A 378 -6.41 17.79 11.47
C SER A 378 -7.10 18.38 12.68
N ASP A 379 -6.52 19.43 13.26
CA ASP A 379 -7.06 20.12 14.43
C ASP A 379 -7.47 19.19 15.60
N GLY A 380 -6.70 18.10 15.81
CA GLY A 380 -6.95 17.10 16.86
C GLY A 380 -7.98 16.03 16.49
N VAL A 381 -8.57 16.08 15.30
CA VAL A 381 -9.55 15.09 14.85
C VAL A 381 -8.89 14.11 13.89
N ALA A 382 -8.94 12.82 14.20
CA ALA A 382 -8.56 11.74 13.29
C ALA A 382 -9.78 11.30 12.48
N SER A 383 -9.82 11.66 11.21
CA SER A 383 -10.79 11.13 10.25
C SER A 383 -10.23 9.81 9.69
N ILE A 384 -10.96 8.72 9.89
CA ILE A 384 -10.55 7.35 9.54
C ILE A 384 -11.51 6.82 8.49
N TRP A 385 -10.99 6.58 7.29
CA TRP A 385 -11.76 6.01 6.18
C TRP A 385 -11.45 4.53 6.06
N LEU A 386 -12.51 3.73 6.13
CA LEU A 386 -12.47 2.28 6.06
C LEU A 386 -13.22 1.79 4.81
N VAL A 387 -12.73 0.72 4.21
CA VAL A 387 -13.37 0.05 3.08
C VAL A 387 -13.51 -1.43 3.39
N GLY A 388 -14.67 -1.99 3.06
CA GLY A 388 -14.95 -3.41 3.22
C GLY A 388 -16.21 -3.70 4.03
N ASP A 389 -16.31 -4.94 4.50
CA ASP A 389 -17.44 -5.40 5.32
C ASP A 389 -16.92 -5.74 6.73
N PRO A 390 -17.28 -4.95 7.76
CA PRO A 390 -16.88 -5.22 9.14
C PRO A 390 -17.60 -6.43 9.75
N GLY A 391 -18.55 -7.05 9.04
CA GLY A 391 -19.29 -8.19 9.57
C GLY A 391 -20.15 -7.83 10.79
N ILE A 392 -20.62 -6.59 10.89
CA ILE A 392 -21.51 -6.12 11.95
C ILE A 392 -22.87 -6.83 11.79
N VAL A 393 -23.24 -7.68 12.75
CA VAL A 393 -24.45 -8.53 12.63
C VAL A 393 -25.51 -8.21 13.69
N GLY A 394 -25.17 -7.49 14.75
CA GLY A 394 -26.11 -7.11 15.80
C GLY A 394 -25.82 -5.77 16.47
N ALA A 395 -26.82 -5.23 17.18
CA ALA A 395 -26.74 -3.92 17.84
C ALA A 395 -25.65 -3.80 18.93
N GLY A 396 -25.02 -4.91 19.32
CA GLY A 396 -23.87 -4.92 20.23
C GLY A 396 -22.53 -4.74 19.50
N ASP A 397 -22.49 -4.90 18.17
CA ASP A 397 -21.26 -4.84 17.39
C ASP A 397 -20.93 -3.41 16.96
N ASP A 398 -21.94 -2.55 16.72
CA ASP A 398 -21.74 -1.12 16.46
C ASP A 398 -20.91 -0.41 17.56
N PRO A 399 -21.27 -0.51 18.87
CA PRO A 399 -20.46 0.13 19.90
C PRO A 399 -19.06 -0.49 20.01
N ARG A 400 -18.88 -1.79 19.72
CA ARG A 400 -17.57 -2.45 19.75
C ARG A 400 -16.67 -1.97 18.63
N PHE A 401 -17.22 -1.92 17.42
CA PHE A 401 -16.57 -1.38 16.24
C PHE A 401 -16.02 0.03 16.48
N VAL A 402 -16.87 0.93 16.96
CA VAL A 402 -16.47 2.31 17.22
C VAL A 402 -15.46 2.40 18.36
N GLU A 403 -15.71 1.74 19.50
CA GLU A 403 -14.88 1.89 20.69
C GLU A 403 -13.47 1.32 20.49
N GLN A 404 -13.34 0.19 19.79
CA GLN A 404 -12.03 -0.40 19.50
C GLN A 404 -11.20 0.49 18.55
N ILE A 405 -11.82 1.10 17.54
CA ILE A 405 -11.15 2.09 16.65
C ILE A 405 -10.77 3.33 17.45
N PHE A 406 -11.74 3.92 18.15
CA PHE A 406 -11.55 5.17 18.91
C PHE A 406 -10.42 5.02 19.92
N SER A 407 -10.47 4.00 20.77
CA SER A 407 -9.48 3.80 21.83
C SER A 407 -8.08 3.52 21.30
N THR A 408 -7.97 2.88 20.13
CA THR A 408 -6.69 2.63 19.47
C THR A 408 -6.15 3.89 18.79
N ALA A 409 -7.01 4.74 18.22
CA ALA A 409 -6.57 5.99 17.57
C ALA A 409 -6.25 7.11 18.58
N ALA A 410 -7.08 7.26 19.62
CA ALA A 410 -6.96 8.32 20.63
C ALA A 410 -5.80 8.12 21.63
N GLN A 411 -4.97 7.09 21.44
CA GLN A 411 -3.78 6.88 22.25
C GLN A 411 -2.62 7.82 21.87
N PHE A 412 -2.67 8.40 20.67
CA PHE A 412 -1.65 9.32 20.17
C PHE A 412 -1.98 10.74 20.62
N ASP A 413 -0.98 11.46 21.14
CA ASP A 413 -1.14 12.80 21.75
C ASP A 413 -1.73 13.84 20.77
N GLU A 414 -1.63 13.59 19.46
CA GLU A 414 -2.17 14.44 18.39
C GLU A 414 -3.66 14.20 18.08
N VAL A 415 -4.28 13.19 18.70
CA VAL A 415 -5.66 12.76 18.44
C VAL A 415 -6.52 12.99 19.68
N ASP A 416 -7.37 14.02 19.63
CA ASP A 416 -8.37 14.36 20.65
C ASP A 416 -9.73 13.70 20.37
N ASP A 417 -10.08 13.50 19.09
CA ASP A 417 -11.37 12.96 18.65
C ASP A 417 -11.22 12.11 17.38
N VAL A 418 -12.24 11.29 17.07
CA VAL A 418 -12.21 10.36 15.94
C VAL A 418 -13.53 10.39 15.15
N GLU A 419 -13.42 10.56 13.84
CA GLU A 419 -14.52 10.40 12.89
C GLU A 419 -14.29 9.14 12.05
N ILE A 420 -15.30 8.29 11.92
CA ILE A 420 -15.19 7.03 11.18
C ILE A 420 -16.06 7.11 9.94
N TYR A 421 -15.49 6.77 8.79
CA TYR A 421 -16.19 6.68 7.52
C TYR A 421 -16.06 5.24 7.01
N LEU A 422 -17.16 4.61 6.65
CA LEU A 422 -17.19 3.25 6.12
C LEU A 422 -17.77 3.25 4.70
N ASN A 423 -17.01 2.74 3.73
CA ASN A 423 -17.41 2.68 2.31
C ASN A 423 -17.87 4.05 1.76
N GLY A 424 -17.24 5.13 2.22
CA GLY A 424 -17.50 6.51 1.78
C GLY A 424 -18.64 7.22 2.50
N GLU A 425 -19.30 6.58 3.48
CA GLU A 425 -20.34 7.20 4.30
C GLU A 425 -19.87 7.35 5.76
N GLU A 426 -20.24 8.46 6.42
CA GLU A 426 -19.97 8.66 7.84
C GLU A 426 -20.68 7.57 8.66
N PHE A 427 -19.92 6.87 9.50
CA PHE A 427 -20.43 5.81 10.35
C PHE A 427 -20.96 6.39 11.66
N ASP A 428 -22.27 6.63 11.72
CA ASP A 428 -22.97 7.05 12.94
C ASP A 428 -23.68 5.84 13.59
N PRO A 429 -23.22 5.34 14.75
CA PRO A 429 -23.85 4.22 15.45
C PRO A 429 -25.30 4.52 15.91
N GLY A 430 -25.75 5.78 15.86
CA GLY A 430 -27.11 6.19 16.18
C GLY A 430 -28.11 6.21 15.01
N GLN A 431 -27.67 5.96 13.77
CA GLN A 431 -28.51 6.08 12.56
C GLN A 431 -28.86 4.76 11.84
N GLN A 432 -28.42 3.61 12.35
CA GLN A 432 -28.72 2.29 11.75
C GLN A 432 -30.09 1.71 12.12
#